data_AF-A0A9Q5ZCG1-F1
#
_entry.id   AF-A0A9Q5ZCG1-F1
#
_cell.length_a   1.000
_cell.length_b   1.000
_cell.length_c   1.000
_cell.angle_alpha   90.00
_cell.angle_beta   90.00
_cell.angle_gamma   90.00
#
_symmetry.space_group_name_H-M   'P 1'
#
loop_
_entity.id
_entity.type
_entity.pdbx_description
1 polymer ?
#
loop_
_entity_poly.entity_id
_entity_poly.type
_entity_poly.pdbx_seq_one_letter_code
_entity_poly.pdbx_strand_id
1 'polypeptide(L)'
;MNIEKGDKVKTPSGQPGEVIDYEYDRLFSGILDNPRMKVKLAGSGEIKTFSQNELTLLGKKPDLKQVLEALNNIKQQINSKNIVNLQKREKDELNTHVGYIEEYIQDQNKIKKDLAMSNLNFVEQTLKALSATSWAAIKDNLETIRWWDRYNQQTN
;
A
#
# COMPACT_ATOMS: atom_id res chain seq x y z
N MET A 1 16.31 15.09 0.22
CA MET A 1 15.06 14.33 0.38
C MET A 1 15.31 12.93 -0.15
N ASN A 2 15.20 11.91 0.69
CA ASN A 2 15.59 10.55 0.31
C ASN A 2 14.38 9.82 -0.27
N ILE A 3 14.51 9.32 -1.50
CA ILE A 3 13.51 8.47 -2.14
C ILE A 3 13.85 7.03 -1.79
N GLU A 4 12.85 6.24 -1.42
CA GLU A 4 13.03 4.88 -0.92
C GLU A 4 12.21 3.86 -1.72
N LYS A 5 12.54 2.57 -1.56
CA LYS A 5 11.75 1.46 -2.09
C LYS A 5 10.29 1.56 -1.62
N GLY A 6 9.39 1.47 -2.59
CA GLY A 6 7.95 1.61 -2.42
C GLY A 6 7.45 3.04 -2.65
N ASP A 7 8.31 4.05 -2.73
CA ASP A 7 7.86 5.41 -3.01
C ASP A 7 7.31 5.57 -4.43
N LYS A 8 6.28 6.41 -4.56
CA LYS A 8 5.77 6.87 -5.85
C LYS A 8 6.56 8.07 -6.31
N VAL A 9 7.01 8.04 -7.56
CA VAL A 9 7.88 9.05 -8.17
C VAL A 9 7.38 9.46 -9.55
N LYS A 10 7.86 10.60 -10.03
CA LYS A 10 7.72 11.07 -11.40
C LYS A 10 9.10 11.08 -12.05
N THR A 11 9.21 10.48 -13.24
CA THR A 11 10.44 10.48 -14.05
C THR A 11 10.68 11.83 -14.72
N PRO A 12 11.86 12.08 -15.33
CA PRO A 12 12.12 13.29 -16.11
C PRO A 12 11.14 13.52 -17.27
N SER A 13 10.61 12.44 -17.86
CA SER A 13 9.58 12.51 -18.91
C SER A 13 8.18 12.87 -18.37
N GLY A 14 8.03 13.07 -17.06
CA GLY A 14 6.75 13.35 -16.41
C GLY A 14 5.92 12.10 -16.12
N GLN A 15 6.41 10.90 -16.44
CA GLN A 15 5.68 9.66 -16.24
C GLN A 15 5.72 9.23 -14.76
N PRO A 16 4.58 8.85 -14.15
CA PRO A 16 4.57 8.31 -12.79
C PRO A 16 5.13 6.88 -12.76
N GLY A 17 5.71 6.49 -11.63
CA GLY A 17 6.21 5.15 -11.37
C GLY A 17 6.38 4.87 -9.88
N GLU A 18 6.73 3.63 -9.55
CA GLU A 18 7.03 3.19 -8.18
C GLU A 18 8.48 2.69 -8.11
N VAL A 19 9.22 3.09 -7.08
CA VAL A 19 10.57 2.57 -6.83
C VAL A 19 10.44 1.15 -6.31
N ILE A 20 11.02 0.19 -7.02
CA ILE A 20 10.90 -1.23 -6.68
C ILE A 20 12.18 -1.80 -6.06
N ASP A 21 13.34 -1.23 -6.37
CA ASP A 21 14.63 -1.69 -5.87
C ASP A 21 15.75 -0.66 -6.15
N TYR A 22 16.97 -0.98 -5.71
CA TYR A 22 18.19 -0.23 -6.01
C TYR A 22 19.14 -1.03 -6.89
N GLU A 23 19.94 -0.31 -7.67
CA GLU A 23 21.02 -0.84 -8.49
C GLU A 23 22.34 -0.20 -8.03
N TYR A 24 23.30 -1.05 -7.69
CA TYR A 24 24.65 -0.66 -7.30
C TYR A 24 25.61 -1.08 -8.41
N ASP A 25 26.34 -0.12 -8.98
CA ASP A 25 27.37 -0.41 -9.98
C ASP A 25 28.55 -1.11 -9.29
N ARG A 26 28.62 -2.44 -9.42
CA ARG A 26 29.63 -3.30 -8.75
C ARG A 26 31.05 -3.16 -9.32
N LEU A 27 31.26 -2.35 -10.35
CA LEU A 27 32.54 -2.26 -11.08
C LEU A 27 33.52 -1.22 -10.52
N PHE A 28 33.09 -0.33 -9.63
CA PHE A 28 33.96 0.70 -9.04
C PHE A 28 33.71 0.82 -7.53
N SER A 29 34.24 -0.12 -6.75
CA SER A 29 34.14 -0.20 -5.28
C SER A 29 34.94 0.87 -4.53
N GLY A 30 34.96 2.10 -5.03
CA GLY A 30 35.89 3.13 -4.58
C GLY A 30 35.28 4.47 -4.22
N ILE A 31 34.53 5.13 -5.12
CA ILE A 31 34.41 6.60 -5.04
C ILE A 31 33.02 7.20 -5.44
N LEU A 32 32.05 6.46 -5.98
CA LEU A 32 30.75 7.07 -6.37
C LEU A 32 29.54 6.25 -5.92
N ASP A 33 29.26 6.31 -4.62
CA ASP A 33 28.10 5.71 -3.95
C ASP A 33 26.78 6.46 -4.25
N ASN A 34 26.39 6.57 -5.52
CA ASN A 34 25.05 7.03 -5.87
C ASN A 34 24.21 5.84 -6.34
N PRO A 35 23.55 5.10 -5.43
CA PRO A 35 22.68 3.99 -5.83
C PRO A 35 21.65 4.50 -6.81
N ARG A 36 21.52 3.81 -7.94
CA ARG A 36 20.47 4.11 -8.91
C ARG A 36 19.19 3.40 -8.49
N MET A 37 18.05 3.99 -8.78
CA MET A 37 16.73 3.49 -8.39
C MET A 37 16.08 2.79 -9.57
N LYS A 38 15.70 1.53 -9.37
CA LYS A 38 14.85 0.79 -10.31
C LYS A 38 13.41 1.25 -10.09
N VAL A 39 12.83 1.85 -11.11
CA VAL A 39 11.46 2.38 -11.11
C VAL A 39 10.62 1.56 -12.07
N LYS A 40 9.52 1.01 -11.59
CA LYS A 40 8.47 0.41 -12.42
C LYS A 40 7.52 1.52 -12.88
N LEU A 41 7.47 1.76 -14.18
CA LEU A 41 6.66 2.82 -14.77
C LEU A 41 5.18 2.45 -14.77
N ALA A 42 4.34 3.40 -14.37
CA ALA A 42 2.89 3.24 -14.43
C ALA A 42 2.42 3.18 -15.90
N GLY A 43 1.42 2.34 -16.16
CA GLY A 43 0.87 2.10 -17.51
C GLY A 43 1.58 0.95 -18.24
N SER A 44 2.89 1.06 -18.49
CA SER A 44 3.64 0.03 -19.24
C SER A 44 4.14 -1.12 -18.37
N GLY A 45 4.38 -0.89 -17.07
CA GLY A 45 4.99 -1.86 -16.18
C GLY A 45 6.49 -2.11 -16.45
N GLU A 46 7.08 -1.38 -17.40
CA GLU A 46 8.51 -1.42 -17.73
C GLU A 46 9.34 -0.95 -16.54
N ILE A 47 10.51 -1.57 -16.33
CA ILE A 47 11.45 -1.21 -15.28
C ILE A 47 12.59 -0.40 -15.89
N LYS A 48 12.84 0.80 -15.37
CA LYS A 48 13.97 1.65 -15.77
C LYS A 48 14.78 2.10 -14.56
N THR A 49 16.06 2.38 -14.79
CA THR A 49 16.98 2.81 -13.74
C THR A 49 17.27 4.30 -13.83
N PHE A 50 17.04 5.04 -12.75
CA PHE A 50 17.27 6.49 -12.65
C PHE A 50 18.19 6.82 -11.48
N SER A 51 18.96 7.89 -11.58
CA SER A 51 19.57 8.50 -10.40
C SER A 51 18.50 9.19 -9.56
N GLN A 52 18.70 9.25 -8.24
CA GLN A 52 17.72 9.83 -7.32
C GLN A 52 17.37 11.29 -7.64
N ASN A 53 18.36 12.07 -8.09
CA ASN A 53 18.20 13.47 -8.48
C ASN A 53 17.38 13.68 -9.77
N GLU A 54 17.18 12.62 -10.56
CA GLU A 54 16.33 12.65 -11.76
C GLU A 54 14.84 12.45 -11.43
N LEU A 55 14.53 12.01 -10.21
CA LEU A 55 13.19 11.66 -9.78
C LEU A 55 12.58 12.75 -8.91
N THR A 56 11.30 13.03 -9.14
CA THR A 56 10.48 13.86 -8.24
C THR A 56 9.59 12.95 -7.40
N LEU A 57 9.62 13.08 -6.07
CA LEU A 57 8.71 12.32 -5.21
C LEU A 57 7.26 12.79 -5.43
N LEU A 58 6.35 11.84 -5.63
CA LEU A 58 4.91 12.07 -5.67
C LEU A 58 4.20 11.60 -4.40
N GLY A 59 4.71 10.56 -3.75
CA GLY A 59 4.14 10.06 -2.50
C GLY A 59 5.06 9.07 -1.81
N LYS A 60 5.11 9.15 -0.48
CA LYS A 60 5.85 8.20 0.34
C LYS A 60 5.06 6.91 0.53
N LYS A 61 5.76 5.77 0.51
CA LYS A 61 5.19 4.52 1.00
C LYS A 61 4.62 4.75 2.42
N PRO A 62 3.39 4.31 2.70
CA PRO A 62 2.82 4.44 4.03
C PRO A 62 3.70 3.75 5.09
N ASP A 63 3.81 4.36 6.27
CA ASP A 63 4.40 3.72 7.44
C ASP A 63 3.34 2.89 8.21
N LEU A 64 3.79 2.16 9.24
CA LEU A 64 2.91 1.31 10.05
C LEU A 64 1.78 2.12 10.72
N LYS A 65 2.07 3.34 11.17
CA LYS A 65 1.07 4.20 11.85
C LYS A 65 -0.03 4.60 10.87
N GLN A 66 0.35 5.04 9.66
CA GLN A 66 -0.59 5.40 8.61
C GLN A 66 -1.47 4.23 8.18
N VAL A 67 -0.92 3.02 8.18
CA VAL A 67 -1.66 1.79 7.82
C VAL A 67 -2.66 1.40 8.92
N LEU A 68 -2.26 1.49 10.19
CA LEU A 68 -3.17 1.27 11.32
C LEU A 68 -4.28 2.32 11.37
N GLU A 69 -3.96 3.58 11.04
CA GLU A 69 -4.96 4.65 10.92
C GLU A 69 -5.95 4.37 9.79
N ALA A 70 -5.46 3.95 8.61
CA ALA A 70 -6.31 3.55 7.50
C ALA A 70 -7.25 2.39 7.88
N LEU A 71 -6.74 1.41 8.62
CA LEU A 71 -7.54 0.29 9.13
C LEU A 71 -8.62 0.75 10.11
N ASN A 72 -8.28 1.64 11.04
CA ASN A 72 -9.22 2.20 12.00
C ASN A 72 -10.31 3.02 11.30
N ASN A 73 -9.97 3.78 10.26
CA ASN A 73 -10.93 4.49 9.43
C ASN A 73 -11.92 3.51 8.79
N ILE A 74 -11.46 2.38 8.24
CA ILE A 74 -12.34 1.34 7.70
C ILE A 74 -13.30 0.81 8.78
N LYS A 75 -12.80 0.49 9.98
CA LYS A 75 -13.65 0.06 11.10
C LYS A 75 -14.70 1.10 11.45
N GLN A 76 -14.33 2.38 11.53
CA GLN A 76 -15.27 3.46 11.82
C GLN A 76 -16.35 3.57 10.74
N GLN A 77 -15.98 3.40 9.46
CA GLN A 77 -16.93 3.45 8.35
C GLN A 77 -17.92 2.28 8.36
N ILE A 78 -17.47 1.07 8.66
CA ILE A 78 -18.34 -0.11 8.82
C ILE A 78 -19.37 0.14 9.94
N ASN A 79 -18.95 0.77 11.03
CA ASN A 79 -19.80 1.03 12.18
C ASN A 79 -20.69 2.27 12.00
N SER A 80 -20.32 3.19 11.11
CA SER A 80 -21.06 4.42 10.80
C SER A 80 -22.44 4.14 10.21
N LYS A 81 -23.47 4.75 10.81
CA LYS A 81 -24.85 4.68 10.27
C LYS A 81 -25.04 5.54 9.01
N ASN A 82 -24.14 6.50 8.76
CA ASN A 82 -24.31 7.49 7.70
C ASN A 82 -23.80 7.00 6.34
N ILE A 83 -22.95 5.97 6.34
CA ILE A 83 -22.23 5.54 5.14
C ILE A 83 -22.57 4.10 4.79
N VAL A 84 -22.98 3.29 5.77
CA VAL A 84 -23.24 1.87 5.60
C VAL A 84 -24.48 1.46 6.41
N ASN A 85 -25.62 1.23 5.72
CA ASN A 85 -26.85 0.73 6.36
C ASN A 85 -26.83 -0.79 6.50
N LEU A 86 -25.89 -1.30 7.30
CA LEU A 86 -25.77 -2.72 7.61
C LEU A 86 -26.50 -3.08 8.91
N GLN A 87 -27.06 -4.28 8.94
CA GLN A 87 -27.53 -4.92 10.16
C GLN A 87 -26.36 -5.22 11.10
N LYS A 88 -26.66 -5.39 12.40
CA LYS A 88 -25.65 -5.68 13.42
C LYS A 88 -24.76 -6.87 13.04
N ARG A 89 -25.36 -7.97 12.58
CA ARG A 89 -24.64 -9.19 12.20
C ARG A 89 -23.59 -8.94 11.11
N GLU A 90 -23.96 -8.19 10.08
CA GLU A 90 -23.07 -7.89 8.95
C GLU A 90 -21.91 -6.97 9.36
N LYS A 91 -22.18 -6.04 10.29
CA LYS A 91 -21.12 -5.21 10.89
C LYS A 91 -20.15 -6.06 11.71
N ASP A 92 -20.67 -6.97 12.53
CA ASP A 92 -19.86 -7.86 13.37
C ASP A 92 -18.96 -8.77 12.51
N GLU A 93 -19.49 -9.30 11.40
CA GLU A 93 -18.74 -10.08 10.41
C GLU A 93 -17.64 -9.26 9.75
N LEU A 94 -17.95 -8.08 9.20
CA LEU A 94 -16.93 -7.22 8.58
C LEU A 94 -15.85 -6.77 9.56
N ASN A 95 -16.22 -6.41 10.79
CA ASN A 95 -15.25 -6.07 11.83
C ASN A 95 -14.33 -7.28 12.17
N THR A 96 -14.85 -8.51 12.11
CA THR A 96 -14.06 -9.73 12.29
C THR A 96 -13.04 -9.88 11.16
N HIS A 97 -13.45 -9.70 9.90
CA HIS A 97 -12.55 -9.72 8.74
C HIS A 97 -11.46 -8.64 8.85
N VAL A 98 -11.82 -7.44 9.30
CA VAL A 98 -10.85 -6.36 9.57
C VAL A 98 -9.90 -6.69 10.73
N GLY A 99 -10.34 -7.45 11.72
CA GLY A 99 -9.50 -7.96 12.82
C GLY A 99 -8.35 -8.84 12.32
N TYR A 100 -8.60 -9.75 11.38
CA TYR A 100 -7.53 -10.57 10.79
C TYR A 100 -6.47 -9.74 10.05
N ILE A 101 -6.88 -8.61 9.46
CA ILE A 101 -5.96 -7.68 8.79
C ILE A 101 -5.10 -6.95 9.83
N GLU A 102 -5.69 -6.54 10.96
CA GLU A 102 -4.97 -5.90 12.07
C GLU A 102 -3.89 -6.79 12.64
N GLU A 103 -4.23 -8.06 12.93
CA GLU A 103 -3.28 -9.04 13.43
C GLU A 103 -2.10 -9.21 12.48
N TYR A 104 -2.37 -9.27 11.17
CA TYR A 104 -1.30 -9.35 10.17
C TYR A 104 -0.43 -8.09 10.17
N ILE A 105 -1.03 -6.89 10.20
CA ILE A 105 -0.27 -5.63 10.19
C ILE A 105 0.66 -5.53 11.41
N GLN A 106 0.19 -5.98 12.57
CA GLN A 106 0.95 -5.95 13.83
C GLN A 106 2.03 -7.03 13.89
N ASP A 107 1.69 -8.28 13.56
CA ASP A 107 2.60 -9.43 13.72
C ASP A 107 3.53 -9.63 12.50
N GLN A 108 3.17 -9.07 11.35
CA GLN A 108 3.85 -9.25 10.05
C GLN A 108 4.12 -10.72 9.68
N ASN A 109 3.33 -11.65 10.22
CA ASN A 109 3.50 -13.07 10.01
C ASN A 109 3.10 -13.44 8.58
N LYS A 110 4.04 -14.01 7.81
CA LYS A 110 3.83 -14.41 6.41
C LYS A 110 2.67 -15.40 6.23
N ILE A 111 2.40 -16.28 7.20
CA ILE A 111 1.27 -17.23 7.14
C ILE A 111 -0.06 -16.49 7.30
N LYS A 112 -0.11 -15.47 8.16
CA LYS A 112 -1.32 -14.64 8.35
C LYS A 112 -1.61 -13.72 7.17
N LYS A 113 -0.61 -13.45 6.30
CA LYS A 113 -0.74 -12.54 5.17
C LYS A 113 -1.83 -12.94 4.18
N ASP A 114 -1.79 -14.17 3.69
CA ASP A 114 -2.72 -14.60 2.64
C ASP A 114 -4.17 -14.58 3.14
N LEU A 115 -4.35 -14.99 4.41
CA LEU A 115 -5.62 -14.83 5.11
C LEU A 115 -6.02 -13.35 5.17
N ALA A 116 -5.16 -12.46 5.65
CA ALA A 116 -5.43 -11.03 5.74
C ALA A 116 -5.79 -10.40 4.38
N MET A 117 -5.08 -10.75 3.31
CA MET A 117 -5.36 -10.22 1.97
C MET A 117 -6.67 -10.76 1.39
N SER A 118 -7.01 -12.02 1.68
CA SER A 118 -8.34 -12.57 1.35
C SER A 118 -9.45 -11.82 2.09
N ASN A 119 -9.26 -11.57 3.40
CA ASN A 119 -10.19 -10.77 4.21
C ASN A 119 -10.31 -9.32 3.71
N LEU A 120 -9.20 -8.70 3.27
CA LEU A 120 -9.21 -7.36 2.68
C LEU A 120 -10.01 -7.31 1.37
N ASN A 121 -9.85 -8.33 0.52
CA ASN A 121 -10.65 -8.47 -0.69
C ASN A 121 -12.14 -8.64 -0.38
N PHE A 122 -12.48 -9.44 0.63
CA PHE A 122 -13.87 -9.62 1.06
C PHE A 122 -14.49 -8.30 1.53
N VAL A 123 -13.79 -7.57 2.41
CA VAL A 123 -14.24 -6.25 2.91
C VAL A 123 -14.43 -5.27 1.74
N GLU A 124 -13.50 -5.23 0.80
CA GLU A 124 -13.59 -4.39 -0.40
C GLU A 124 -14.81 -4.74 -1.25
N GLN A 125 -15.02 -6.01 -1.57
CA GLN A 125 -16.13 -6.46 -2.43
C GLN A 125 -17.48 -6.20 -1.78
N THR A 126 -17.61 -6.50 -0.49
CA THR A 126 -18.84 -6.25 0.27
C THR A 126 -19.17 -4.76 0.29
N LEU A 127 -18.20 -3.90 0.64
CA LEU A 127 -18.45 -2.47 0.73
C LEU A 127 -18.68 -1.81 -0.64
N LYS A 128 -18.08 -2.33 -1.72
CA LYS A 128 -18.42 -1.95 -3.11
C LYS A 128 -19.84 -2.33 -3.49
N ALA A 129 -20.30 -3.51 -3.09
CA ALA A 129 -21.64 -3.99 -3.42
C ALA A 129 -22.74 -3.22 -2.69
N LEU A 130 -22.46 -2.69 -1.49
CA LEU A 130 -23.44 -1.96 -0.70
C LEU A 130 -23.79 -0.59 -1.28
N SER A 131 -22.79 0.25 -1.57
CA SER A 131 -23.03 1.52 -2.28
C SER A 131 -21.74 2.17 -2.80
N ALA A 132 -21.89 3.01 -3.83
CA ALA A 132 -20.81 3.85 -4.34
C ALA A 132 -20.25 4.81 -3.27
N THR A 133 -21.10 5.30 -2.37
CA THR A 133 -20.71 6.18 -1.26
C THR A 133 -19.87 5.44 -0.22
N SER A 134 -20.27 4.22 0.15
CA SER A 134 -19.52 3.35 1.07
C SER A 134 -18.15 3.02 0.51
N TRP A 135 -18.08 2.68 -0.78
CA TRP A 135 -16.83 2.45 -1.49
C TRP A 135 -15.93 3.70 -1.52
N ALA A 136 -16.48 4.85 -1.90
CA ALA A 136 -15.72 6.09 -1.98
C ALA A 136 -15.10 6.51 -0.65
N ALA A 137 -15.76 6.20 0.48
CA ALA A 137 -15.28 6.54 1.82
C ALA A 137 -14.06 5.70 2.28
N ILE A 138 -13.84 4.52 1.69
CA ILE A 138 -12.82 3.57 2.17
C ILE A 138 -11.73 3.25 1.15
N LYS A 139 -11.96 3.54 -0.14
CA LYS A 139 -11.07 3.11 -1.23
C LYS A 139 -9.62 3.53 -1.00
N ASP A 140 -9.39 4.75 -0.50
CA ASP A 140 -8.05 5.29 -0.29
C ASP A 140 -7.36 4.64 0.93
N ASN A 141 -8.15 4.26 1.95
CA ASN A 141 -7.66 3.49 3.09
C ASN A 141 -7.25 2.07 2.67
N LEU A 142 -8.04 1.42 1.81
CA LEU A 142 -7.71 0.10 1.25
C LEU A 142 -6.45 0.17 0.38
N GLU A 143 -6.32 1.18 -0.48
CA GLU A 143 -5.12 1.43 -1.28
C GLU A 143 -3.88 1.65 -0.40
N THR A 144 -4.03 2.35 0.73
CA THR A 144 -2.95 2.56 1.70
C THR A 144 -2.45 1.24 2.28
N ILE A 145 -3.35 0.36 2.72
CA ILE A 145 -3.01 -0.98 3.25
C ILE A 145 -2.34 -1.83 2.18
N ARG A 146 -2.89 -1.85 0.95
CA ARG A 146 -2.32 -2.62 -0.17
C ARG A 146 -0.94 -2.11 -0.58
N TRP A 147 -0.74 -0.80 -0.59
CA TRP A 147 0.55 -0.21 -0.94
C TRP A 147 1.61 -0.61 0.08
N TRP A 148 1.28 -0.53 1.36
CA TRP A 148 2.18 -1.01 2.41
C TRP A 148 2.51 -2.50 2.25
N ASP A 149 1.50 -3.36 2.06
CA ASP A 149 1.70 -4.81 1.90
C ASP A 149 2.67 -5.17 0.74
N ARG A 150 2.59 -4.45 -0.38
CA ARG A 150 3.47 -4.69 -1.55
C ARG A 150 4.96 -4.57 -1.21
N TYR A 151 5.32 -3.68 -0.29
CA TYR A 151 6.72 -3.27 -0.05
C TYR A 151 7.18 -3.44 1.39
N ASN A 152 6.36 -4.00 2.29
CA ASN A 152 6.77 -4.32 3.65
C ASN A 152 7.23 -5.79 3.83
N GLN A 153 7.53 -6.46 2.72
CA GLN A 153 8.19 -7.75 2.76
C GLN A 153 9.64 -7.56 3.19
N GLN A 154 9.98 -8.07 4.38
CA GLN A 154 11.37 -8.42 4.67
C GLN A 154 11.83 -9.37 3.57
N THR A 155 12.76 -8.87 2.75
CA THR A 155 13.68 -9.68 1.95
C THR A 155 14.22 -10.77 2.87
N ASN A 156 13.80 -12.00 2.65
CA ASN A 156 14.58 -13.15 3.12
C ASN A 156 15.88 -13.19 2.33
#